data_AF-A0AAW5KDM7-F1
#
_entry.id   AF-A0AAW5KDM7-F1
#
_cell.length_a   1.000
_cell.length_b   1.000
_cell.length_c   1.000
_cell.angle_alpha   90.00
_cell.angle_beta   90.00
_cell.angle_gamma   90.00
#
_symmetry.space_group_name_H-M   'P 1'
#
loop_
_entity.id
_entity.type
_entity.pdbx_description
1 polymer ?
#
loop_
_entity_poly.entity_id
_entity_poly.type
_entity_poly.pdbx_seq_one_letter_code
_entity_poly.pdbx_strand_id
1 'polypeptide(L)'
;NQPIPVTVERIISEVSRTFNVSPQDIKTKKKSADVSQARQVAIYVIREVTQMPMKNIGEELGGRDHSTIVYSLNEMMSKLKKNQRLQETINDIIK
;
A
#
# COMPACT_ATOMS: atom_id res chain seq x y z
N ASN A 1 -0.92 6.66 20.34
CA ASN A 1 -1.61 5.48 19.79
C ASN A 1 -2.84 5.92 19.03
N GLN A 2 -2.74 6.03 17.70
CA GLN A 2 -3.90 6.26 16.83
C GLN A 2 -4.59 4.92 16.54
N PRO A 3 -5.93 4.88 16.36
CA PRO A 3 -6.63 3.65 16.01
C PRO A 3 -6.23 3.21 14.59
N ILE A 4 -6.13 1.90 14.38
CA ILE A 4 -5.67 1.29 13.12
C ILE A 4 -6.38 1.85 11.88
N PRO A 5 -7.72 2.04 11.86
CA PRO A 5 -8.40 2.63 10.71
C PRO A 5 -7.89 4.03 10.33
N VAL A 6 -7.64 4.89 11.33
CA VAL A 6 -7.09 6.23 11.09
C VAL A 6 -5.68 6.14 10.51
N THR A 7 -4.87 5.18 10.97
CA THR A 7 -3.53 4.94 10.42
C THR A 7 -3.60 4.49 8.96
N VAL A 8 -4.51 3.57 8.61
CA VAL A 8 -4.69 3.07 7.23
C VAL A 8 -5.11 4.19 6.29
N GLU A 9 -6.08 5.02 6.69
CA GLU A 9 -6.54 6.15 5.87
C GLU A 9 -5.42 7.18 5.62
N ARG A 10 -4.62 7.49 6.65
CA ARG A 10 -3.45 8.36 6.52
C ARG A 10 -2.45 7.79 5.51
N ILE A 11 -2.11 6.50 5.61
CA ILE A 11 -1.19 5.84 4.67
C ILE A 11 -1.72 5.93 3.24
N ILE A 12 -3.00 5.61 3.02
CA ILE A 12 -3.60 5.68 1.67
C ILE A 12 -3.56 7.11 1.13
N SER A 13 -3.80 8.12 1.99
CA SER A 13 -3.74 9.51 1.59
C SER A 13 -2.34 9.97 1.21
N GLU A 14 -1.30 9.56 1.95
CA GLU A 14 0.08 9.92 1.62
C GLU A 14 0.58 9.22 0.36
N VAL A 15 0.27 7.93 0.20
CA VAL A 15 0.58 7.19 -1.03
C VAL A 15 -0.13 7.81 -2.24
N SER A 16 -1.39 8.20 -2.08
CA SER A 16 -2.16 8.89 -3.12
C SER A 16 -1.47 10.16 -3.61
N ARG A 17 -0.97 10.99 -2.67
CA ARG A 17 -0.21 12.21 -3.00
C ARG A 17 1.09 11.89 -3.73
N THR A 18 1.88 10.96 -3.20
CA THR A 18 3.20 10.60 -3.75
C THR A 18 3.12 10.06 -5.18
N PHE A 19 2.09 9.27 -5.49
CA PHE A 19 1.93 8.63 -6.79
C PHE A 19 0.95 9.36 -7.72
N ASN A 20 0.43 10.52 -7.31
CA ASN A 20 -0.53 11.33 -8.07
C ASN A 20 -1.75 10.51 -8.57
N VAL A 21 -2.32 9.70 -7.68
CA VAL A 21 -3.56 8.92 -7.92
C VAL A 21 -4.60 9.28 -6.88
N SER A 22 -5.89 9.05 -7.13
CA SER A 22 -6.90 9.30 -6.10
C SER A 22 -6.84 8.23 -4.99
N PRO A 23 -7.16 8.56 -3.72
CA PRO A 23 -7.27 7.58 -2.63
C PRO A 23 -8.31 6.49 -2.94
N GLN A 24 -9.37 6.86 -3.66
CA GLN A 24 -10.41 5.95 -4.11
C GLN A 24 -9.87 4.95 -5.13
N ASP A 25 -9.05 5.38 -6.09
CA ASP A 25 -8.45 4.48 -7.09
C ASP A 25 -7.58 3.39 -6.45
N ILE A 26 -6.89 3.70 -5.35
CA ILE A 26 -6.13 2.71 -4.58
C ILE A 26 -7.07 1.62 -4.04
N LYS A 27 -8.26 1.98 -3.57
CA LYS A 27 -9.29 1.06 -3.05
C LYS A 27 -10.10 0.35 -4.15
N THR A 28 -10.18 0.87 -5.38
CA THR A 28 -10.95 0.22 -6.46
C THR A 28 -10.15 -0.90 -7.15
N LYS A 29 -10.80 -1.66 -8.04
CA LYS A 29 -10.17 -2.69 -8.89
C LYS A 29 -9.48 -2.13 -10.15
N LYS A 30 -9.31 -0.81 -10.27
CA LYS A 30 -8.63 -0.16 -11.41
C LYS A 30 -7.20 -0.66 -11.55
N LYS A 31 -6.83 -1.07 -12.77
CA LYS A 31 -5.57 -1.76 -13.09
C LYS A 31 -4.56 -0.91 -13.88
N SER A 32 -4.75 0.41 -13.99
CA SER A 32 -3.72 1.26 -14.60
C SER A 32 -2.39 1.09 -13.86
N ALA A 33 -1.27 1.23 -14.56
CA ALA A 33 0.06 0.97 -14.03
C ALA A 33 0.32 1.79 -12.76
N ASP A 34 0.04 3.10 -12.81
CA ASP A 34 0.25 4.03 -11.70
C ASP A 34 -0.58 3.65 -10.46
N VAL A 35 -1.85 3.31 -10.66
CA VAL A 35 -2.76 2.93 -9.57
C VAL A 35 -2.35 1.57 -8.99
N SER A 36 -1.92 0.63 -9.82
CA SER A 36 -1.43 -0.67 -9.36
C SER A 36 -0.15 -0.52 -8.54
N GLN A 37 0.78 0.33 -8.99
CA GLN A 37 2.02 0.61 -8.27
C GLN A 37 1.74 1.32 -6.93
N ALA A 38 0.94 2.39 -6.93
CA ALA A 38 0.55 3.10 -5.72
C ALA A 38 -0.07 2.14 -4.70
N ARG A 39 -0.97 1.26 -5.16
CA ARG A 39 -1.60 0.28 -4.29
C ARG A 39 -0.65 -0.75 -3.72
N GLN A 40 0.29 -1.26 -4.51
CA GLN A 40 1.32 -2.18 -4.00
C GLN A 40 2.14 -1.53 -2.88
N VAL A 41 2.48 -0.25 -3.05
CA VAL A 41 3.16 0.53 -2.02
C VAL A 41 2.28 0.69 -0.78
N ALA A 42 1.00 1.04 -0.93
CA ALA A 42 0.06 1.13 0.19
C ALA A 42 -0.06 -0.20 0.95
N ILE A 43 -0.17 -1.33 0.24
CA ILE A 43 -0.21 -2.67 0.84
C ILE A 43 1.02 -2.93 1.71
N TYR A 44 2.21 -2.64 1.18
CA TYR A 44 3.46 -2.82 1.89
C TYR A 44 3.53 -1.94 3.15
N VAL A 45 3.28 -0.64 3.01
CA VAL A 45 3.35 0.31 4.13
C VAL A 45 2.30 -0.02 5.22
N ILE A 46 1.06 -0.34 4.84
CA ILE A 46 0.03 -0.76 5.81
C ILE A 46 0.52 -1.99 6.57
N ARG A 47 1.10 -2.98 5.88
CA ARG A 47 1.61 -4.19 6.52
C ARG A 47 2.71 -3.83 7.52
N GLU A 48 3.74 -3.09 7.11
CA GLU A 48 4.88 -2.74 7.97
C GLU A 48 4.48 -1.90 9.19
N VAL A 49 3.56 -0.94 9.02
CA VAL A 49 3.17 -0.01 10.10
C VAL A 49 2.15 -0.63 11.07
N THR A 50 1.17 -1.37 10.55
CA THR A 50 0.03 -1.84 11.36
C THR A 50 0.14 -3.32 11.75
N GLN A 51 1.00 -4.09 11.08
CA GLN A 51 1.12 -5.54 11.22
C GLN A 51 -0.20 -6.31 11.02
N MET A 52 -1.19 -5.65 10.39
CA MET A 52 -2.52 -6.18 10.14
C MET A 52 -2.48 -7.44 9.25
N PRO A 53 -3.31 -8.46 9.51
CA PRO A 53 -3.41 -9.65 8.66
C PRO A 53 -3.75 -9.32 7.20
N MET A 54 -3.23 -10.12 6.27
CA MET A 54 -3.35 -9.90 4.82
C MET A 54 -4.80 -9.89 4.36
N LYS A 55 -5.68 -10.66 5.01
CA LYS A 55 -7.11 -10.65 4.77
C LYS A 55 -7.72 -9.27 5.06
N ASN A 56 -7.44 -8.70 6.22
CA ASN A 56 -7.97 -7.40 6.64
C ASN A 56 -7.41 -6.26 5.76
N ILE A 57 -6.13 -6.33 5.35
CA ILE A 57 -5.57 -5.38 4.37
C ILE A 57 -6.35 -5.45 3.04
N GLY A 58 -6.72 -6.67 2.63
CA GLY A 58 -7.57 -6.88 1.46
C GLY A 58 -8.95 -6.23 1.59
N GLU A 59 -9.58 -6.36 2.75
CA GLU A 59 -10.87 -5.74 3.08
C GLU A 59 -10.79 -4.19 2.99
N GLU A 60 -9.78 -3.59 3.62
CA GLU A 60 -9.53 -2.13 3.60
C GLU A 60 -9.27 -1.57 2.17
N LEU A 61 -8.73 -2.41 1.29
CA LEU A 61 -8.39 -2.06 -0.09
C LEU A 61 -9.45 -2.53 -1.11
N GLY A 62 -10.71 -2.54 -0.68
CA GLY A 62 -11.87 -2.80 -1.55
C GLY A 62 -12.21 -4.27 -1.75
N GLY A 63 -12.03 -5.09 -0.70
CA GLY A 63 -12.39 -6.51 -0.71
C GLY A 63 -11.51 -7.36 -1.63
N ARG A 64 -10.20 -7.14 -1.59
CA ARG A 64 -9.22 -7.93 -2.34
C ARG A 64 -8.92 -9.26 -1.66
N ASP A 65 -8.70 -10.28 -2.47
CA ASP A 65 -8.32 -11.59 -1.95
C ASP A 65 -6.95 -11.54 -1.26
N HIS A 66 -6.82 -12.24 -0.13
CA HIS A 66 -5.59 -12.31 0.64
C HIS A 66 -4.38 -12.78 -0.19
N SER A 67 -4.57 -13.67 -1.17
CA SER A 67 -3.51 -14.14 -2.07
C SER A 67 -2.98 -13.00 -2.96
N THR A 68 -3.83 -12.04 -3.33
CA THR A 68 -3.45 -10.83 -4.06
C THR A 68 -2.56 -9.93 -3.20
N ILE A 69 -2.87 -9.84 -1.90
CA ILE A 69 -2.06 -9.09 -0.94
C ILE A 69 -0.69 -9.76 -0.76
N VAL A 70 -0.64 -11.08 -0.59
CA VAL A 70 0.61 -11.85 -0.51
C VAL A 70 1.47 -11.65 -1.75
N TYR A 71 0.89 -11.76 -2.95
CA TYR A 71 1.60 -11.51 -4.20
C TYR A 71 2.19 -10.10 -4.25
N SER A 72 1.38 -9.08 -3.91
CA SER A 72 1.81 -7.68 -3.91
C SER A 72 2.97 -7.42 -2.94
N LEU A 73 2.93 -8.02 -1.75
CA LEU A 73 4.02 -7.92 -0.77
C LEU A 73 5.32 -8.55 -1.29
N ASN A 74 5.24 -9.74 -1.88
CA ASN A 74 6.41 -10.42 -2.45
C ASN A 74 7.04 -9.63 -3.61
N GLU A 75 6.20 -9.06 -4.48
CA GLU A 75 6.65 -8.21 -5.56
C GLU A 75 7.32 -6.94 -5.03
N MET A 76 6.72 -6.28 -4.03
CA MET A 76 7.30 -5.11 -3.38
C MET A 76 8.64 -5.39 -2.71
N MET A 77 8.75 -6.47 -1.93
CA MET A 77 10.03 -6.87 -1.33
C MET A 77 11.13 -7.08 -2.38
N SER A 78 10.77 -7.65 -3.53
CA SER A 78 11.71 -7.85 -4.65
C SER A 78 12.10 -6.54 -5.33
N LYS A 79 11.15 -5.61 -5.51
CA LYS A 79 11.40 -4.27 -6.07
C LYS A 79 12.28 -3.43 -5.14
N LEU A 80 12.00 -3.45 -3.84
CA LEU A 80 12.74 -2.69 -2.83
C LEU A 80 14.21 -3.09 -2.83
N LYS A 81 14.52 -4.39 -2.87
CA LYS A 81 15.92 -4.87 -2.93
C LYS A 81 16.72 -4.33 -4.11
N LYS A 82 16.06 -3.92 -5.19
CA LYS A 82 16.71 -3.49 -6.45
C LYS A 82 16.59 -1.99 -6.71
N ASN A 83 15.79 -1.26 -5.95
CA ASN A 83 15.47 0.14 -6.24
C ASN A 83 15.57 0.98 -4.96
N GLN A 84 16.74 1.61 -4.78
CA GLN A 84 17.01 2.48 -3.65
C GLN A 84 16.05 3.69 -3.59
N ARG A 85 15.74 4.30 -4.73
CA ARG A 85 14.80 5.44 -4.79
C ARG A 85 13.41 5.05 -4.28
N LEU A 86 12.96 3.83 -4.58
CA LEU A 86 11.68 3.31 -4.06
C LEU A 86 11.74 3.07 -2.55
N GLN A 87 12.87 2.60 -2.02
CA GLN A 87 13.07 2.48 -0.56
C GLN A 87 12.99 3.84 0.12
N GLU A 88 13.70 4.85 -0.40
CA GLU A 88 13.67 6.23 0.11
C GLU A 88 12.24 6.78 0.11
N THR A 89 11.51 6.60 -1.01
CA THR A 89 10.11 7.01 -1.14
C THR A 89 9.22 6.37 -0.06
N ILE A 90 9.40 5.07 0.22
CA ILE A 90 8.62 4.38 1.25
C ILE A 90 9.01 4.84 2.66
N ASN A 91 10.30 5.05 2.92
CA ASN A 91 10.74 5.57 4.20
C ASN A 91 10.15 6.95 4.47
N ASP A 92 10.02 7.79 3.45
CA ASP A 92 9.40 9.11 3.59
C ASP A 92 7.88 9.03 3.81
N ILE A 93 7.21 7.99 3.32
CA ILE A 93 5.79 7.74 3.62
C ILE A 93 5.59 7.21 5.06
N ILE A 94 6.56 6.49 5.61
CA ILE A 94 6.50 5.89 6.96
C ILE A 94 6.81 6.90 8.08
N LYS A 95 7.68 7.87 7.81
CA LYS A 95 8.07 8.94 8.76
C LYS A 95 6.88 9.81 9.17
#